data_AF-B3RVG3-F1
#
_entry.id   AF-B3RVG3-F1
#
_cell.length_a   1.000
_cell.length_b   1.000
_cell.length_c   1.000
_cell.angle_alpha   90.00
_cell.angle_beta   90.00
_cell.angle_gamma   90.00
#
_symmetry.space_group_name_H-M   'P 1'
#
loop_
_entity.id
_entity.type
_entity.pdbx_description
1 polymer ?
#
loop_
_entity_poly.entity_id
_entity_poly.type
_entity_poly.pdbx_seq_one_letter_code
_entity_poly.pdbx_strand_id
1 'polypeptide(L)'
;MSSRSESKIREGLQYLAAAEKCIKTSLFKWSADWEGAASDYSKAAKSYEQAALMLKELNCIDEAVDLLKQASSMLSEHGSPASAAQALNRAAKICEATKAETAIDLYLRACELHKIEEKSNEAVECVGKAARLQLKLKKYTNVLGTMQQQCELYQSMEKFPSVFRAIIAMVIVYLKLGDKVAADNCFRSATEYPGFDTSEEGALIENLLDSITEGDSETFQKCIRNPIILHNDNEIAKLARDLRPPTVVLPDSNASSTGNALEPDDNNDDDVGDALN
;
A
#
# COMPACT_ATOMS: atom_id res chain seq x y z
N MET A 1 27.42 -15.89 16.02
CA MET A 1 27.60 -15.76 14.56
C MET A 1 28.33 -17.01 14.05
N SER A 2 28.05 -17.47 12.81
CA SER A 2 28.72 -18.66 12.26
C SER A 2 30.11 -18.30 11.73
N SER A 3 31.09 -19.20 11.88
CA SER A 3 32.45 -19.00 11.36
C SER A 3 32.48 -18.72 9.85
N ARG A 4 31.50 -19.24 9.11
CA ARG A 4 31.35 -19.00 7.66
C ARG A 4 30.84 -17.59 7.34
N SER A 5 29.85 -17.09 8.07
CA SER A 5 29.35 -15.71 7.89
C SER A 5 30.43 -14.69 8.23
N GLU A 6 31.19 -14.91 9.30
CA GLU A 6 32.31 -14.04 9.68
C GLU A 6 33.43 -14.06 8.63
N SER A 7 33.71 -15.22 8.03
CA SER A 7 34.66 -15.32 6.92
C SER A 7 34.23 -14.44 5.75
N LYS A 8 32.94 -14.48 5.36
CA LYS A 8 32.42 -13.66 4.26
C LYS A 8 32.39 -12.16 4.57
N ILE A 9 32.09 -11.78 5.81
CA ILE A 9 32.22 -10.39 6.26
C ILE A 9 33.68 -9.93 6.17
N ARG A 10 34.64 -10.77 6.59
CA ARG A 10 36.07 -10.48 6.52
C ARG A 10 36.57 -10.34 5.08
N GLU A 11 36.14 -11.23 4.19
CA GLU A 11 36.40 -11.11 2.75
C GLU A 11 35.86 -9.78 2.20
N GLY A 12 34.61 -9.42 2.54
CA GLY A 12 34.02 -8.13 2.15
C GLY A 12 34.83 -6.93 2.62
N LEU A 13 35.26 -6.91 3.88
CA LEU A 13 36.10 -5.86 4.44
C LEU A 13 37.48 -5.76 3.75
N GLN A 14 38.06 -6.89 3.34
CA GLN A 14 39.32 -6.89 2.59
C GLN A 14 39.15 -6.23 1.21
N TYR A 15 38.05 -6.52 0.50
CA TYR A 15 37.76 -5.87 -0.77
C TYR A 15 37.47 -4.38 -0.62
N LEU A 16 36.81 -3.93 0.46
CA LEU A 16 36.65 -2.50 0.74
C LEU A 16 37.99 -1.80 0.96
N ALA A 17 38.87 -2.40 1.76
CA ALA A 17 40.20 -1.85 1.99
C ALA A 17 41.05 -1.82 0.70
N ALA A 18 40.84 -2.76 -0.22
CA ALA A 18 41.45 -2.75 -1.54
C ALA A 18 40.88 -1.61 -2.42
N ALA A 19 39.57 -1.45 -2.46
CA ALA A 19 38.90 -0.39 -3.21
C ALA A 19 39.34 1.02 -2.75
N GLU A 20 39.45 1.26 -1.44
CA GLU A 20 39.96 2.53 -0.91
C GLU A 20 41.40 2.82 -1.33
N LYS A 21 42.25 1.80 -1.42
CA LYS A 21 43.63 1.95 -1.92
C LYS A 21 43.65 2.29 -3.40
N CYS A 22 42.69 1.79 -4.18
CA CYS A 22 42.55 2.12 -5.59
C CYS A 22 42.17 3.61 -5.79
N ILE A 23 41.37 4.18 -4.89
CA ILE A 23 40.96 5.59 -4.97
C ILE A 23 42.04 6.54 -4.44
N LYS A 24 42.82 6.14 -3.43
CA LYS A 24 43.85 7.00 -2.84
C LYS A 24 44.96 7.32 -3.84
N THR A 25 45.16 8.61 -4.09
CA THR A 25 46.35 9.13 -4.77
C THR A 25 47.51 9.19 -3.79
N SER A 26 48.73 9.03 -4.31
CA SER A 26 49.98 9.03 -3.52
C SER A 26 51.11 9.63 -4.35
N LEU A 27 52.27 9.86 -3.75
CA LEU A 27 53.48 10.36 -4.42
C LEU A 27 53.87 9.53 -5.66
N PHE A 28 53.45 8.26 -5.73
CA PHE A 28 53.68 7.36 -6.86
C PHE A 28 52.42 7.01 -7.68
N LYS A 29 51.26 7.60 -7.35
CA LYS A 29 49.97 7.39 -8.04
C LYS A 29 49.20 8.71 -8.12
N TRP A 30 49.35 9.42 -9.23
CA TRP A 30 48.87 10.79 -9.38
C TRP A 30 47.40 10.90 -9.83
N SER A 31 46.76 9.78 -10.16
CA SER A 31 45.33 9.70 -10.43
C SER A 31 44.69 8.48 -9.75
N ALA A 32 43.45 8.63 -9.32
CA ALA A 32 42.66 7.55 -8.75
C ALA A 32 42.33 6.49 -9.82
N ASP A 33 42.37 5.22 -9.41
CA ASP A 33 41.95 4.09 -10.25
C ASP A 33 40.49 3.76 -9.92
N TRP A 34 39.58 4.44 -10.61
CA TRP A 34 38.13 4.29 -10.39
C TRP A 34 37.60 2.95 -10.87
N GLU A 35 38.16 2.38 -11.93
CA GLU A 35 37.72 1.10 -12.48
C GLU A 35 38.12 -0.06 -11.57
N GLY A 36 39.36 -0.06 -11.09
CA GLY A 36 39.82 -1.01 -10.07
C GLY A 36 39.00 -0.91 -8.78
N ALA A 37 38.70 0.31 -8.33
CA ALA A 37 37.88 0.54 -7.16
C ALA A 37 36.43 0.02 -7.33
N ALA A 38 35.77 0.31 -8.46
CA ALA A 38 34.42 -0.15 -8.76
C ALA A 38 34.33 -1.69 -8.78
N SER A 39 35.33 -2.35 -9.36
CA SER A 39 35.44 -3.81 -9.38
C SER A 39 35.52 -4.40 -7.96
N ASP A 40 36.35 -3.81 -7.10
CA ASP A 40 36.52 -4.26 -5.72
C ASP A 40 35.31 -3.96 -4.83
N TYR A 41 34.64 -2.81 -5.00
CA TYR A 41 33.36 -2.55 -4.34
C TYR A 41 32.28 -3.57 -4.73
N SER A 42 32.23 -3.96 -6.00
CA SER A 42 31.29 -4.99 -6.46
C SER A 42 31.58 -6.36 -5.83
N LYS A 43 32.85 -6.72 -5.62
CA LYS A 43 33.24 -7.95 -4.89
C LYS A 43 32.92 -7.87 -3.41
N ALA A 44 33.14 -6.71 -2.79
CA ALA A 44 32.77 -6.45 -1.40
C ALA A 44 31.27 -6.64 -1.18
N ALA A 45 30.45 -5.98 -2.01
CA ALA A 45 29.00 -6.08 -1.97
C ALA A 45 28.52 -7.54 -2.11
N LYS A 46 29.05 -8.30 -3.07
CA LYS A 46 28.74 -9.74 -3.23
C LYS A 46 29.11 -10.56 -1.99
N SER A 47 30.22 -10.25 -1.34
CA SER A 47 30.64 -10.95 -0.11
C SER A 47 29.67 -10.67 1.04
N TYR A 48 29.17 -9.43 1.15
CA TYR A 48 28.13 -9.07 2.12
C TYR A 48 26.77 -9.69 1.80
N GLU A 49 26.37 -9.76 0.53
CA GLU A 49 25.14 -10.49 0.16
C GLU A 49 25.21 -11.97 0.59
N GLN A 50 26.35 -12.64 0.37
CA GLN A 50 26.55 -14.02 0.80
C GLN A 50 26.52 -14.15 2.32
N ALA A 51 27.18 -13.25 3.05
CA ALA A 51 27.13 -13.24 4.51
C ALA A 51 25.71 -13.02 5.05
N ALA A 52 24.94 -12.12 4.44
CA ALA A 52 23.56 -11.84 4.80
C ALA A 52 22.65 -13.07 4.64
N LEU A 53 22.83 -13.84 3.56
CA LEU A 53 22.09 -15.10 3.37
C LEU A 53 22.39 -16.12 4.47
N MET A 54 23.66 -16.24 4.89
CA MET A 54 24.03 -17.12 6.01
C MET A 54 23.45 -16.62 7.34
N LEU A 55 23.45 -15.30 7.58
CA LEU A 55 22.85 -14.72 8.79
C LEU A 55 21.34 -14.91 8.85
N LYS A 56 20.66 -14.82 7.70
CA LYS A 56 19.24 -15.17 7.57
C LYS A 56 18.97 -16.61 8.01
N GLU A 57 19.79 -17.57 7.58
CA GLU A 57 19.66 -18.99 7.97
C GLU A 57 19.85 -19.20 9.49
N LEU A 58 20.61 -18.32 10.14
CA LEU A 58 20.80 -18.29 11.60
C LEU A 58 19.74 -17.46 12.33
N ASN A 59 18.73 -16.95 11.62
CA ASN A 59 17.69 -16.06 12.15
C ASN A 59 18.22 -14.71 12.70
N CYS A 60 19.43 -14.30 12.29
CA CYS A 60 20.03 -12.98 12.54
C CYS A 60 19.53 -11.99 11.48
N ILE A 61 18.24 -11.63 11.53
CA ILE A 61 17.58 -10.85 10.48
C ILE A 61 18.13 -9.42 10.40
N ASP A 62 18.47 -8.81 11.52
CA ASP A 62 18.87 -7.41 11.59
C ASP A 62 20.25 -7.21 10.97
N GLU A 63 21.20 -8.05 11.37
CA GLU A 63 22.54 -8.03 10.81
C GLU A 63 22.52 -8.37 9.31
N ALA A 64 21.66 -9.30 8.88
CA ALA A 64 21.50 -9.62 7.46
C ALA A 64 21.01 -8.40 6.65
N VAL A 65 20.00 -7.69 7.16
CA VAL A 65 19.45 -6.49 6.51
C VAL A 65 20.49 -5.38 6.46
N ASP A 66 21.25 -5.16 7.53
CA ASP A 66 22.25 -4.11 7.58
C ASP A 66 23.42 -4.37 6.62
N LEU A 67 23.86 -5.62 6.48
CA LEU A 67 24.86 -5.98 5.47
C LEU A 67 24.35 -5.74 4.03
N LEU A 68 23.08 -6.02 3.76
CA LEU A 68 22.51 -5.77 2.43
C LEU A 68 22.31 -4.27 2.14
N LYS A 69 21.99 -3.47 3.15
CA LYS A 69 21.96 -2.00 3.03
C LYS A 69 23.36 -1.45 2.73
N GLN A 70 24.39 -1.95 3.40
CA GLN A 70 25.78 -1.58 3.13
C GLN A 70 26.19 -1.96 1.71
N ALA A 71 25.89 -3.18 1.27
CA ALA A 71 26.11 -3.63 -0.09
C ALA A 71 25.41 -2.72 -1.12
N SER A 72 24.17 -2.32 -0.85
CA SER A 72 23.43 -1.38 -1.69
C SER A 72 24.10 0.00 -1.79
N SER A 73 24.56 0.58 -0.67
CA SER A 73 25.28 1.87 -0.68
C SER A 73 26.53 1.81 -1.55
N MET A 74 27.34 0.75 -1.39
CA MET A 74 28.56 0.55 -2.18
C MET A 74 28.28 0.43 -3.68
N LEU A 75 27.23 -0.31 -4.03
CA LEU A 75 26.82 -0.49 -5.42
C LEU A 75 26.21 0.78 -6.01
N SER A 76 25.54 1.62 -5.21
CA SER A 76 24.96 2.87 -5.69
C SER A 76 26.02 3.94 -5.93
N GLU A 77 27.07 3.99 -5.11
CA GLU A 77 28.13 5.00 -5.19
C GLU A 77 29.20 4.65 -6.24
N HIS A 78 29.49 3.36 -6.40
CA HIS A 78 30.65 2.91 -7.17
C HIS A 78 30.34 1.78 -8.16
N GLY A 79 29.09 1.30 -8.20
CA GLY A 79 28.66 0.20 -9.06
C GLY A 79 27.48 0.62 -9.95
N SER A 80 26.53 -0.30 -10.11
CA SER A 80 25.29 -0.05 -10.86
C SER A 80 24.11 0.12 -9.89
N PRO A 81 23.27 1.16 -10.07
CA PRO A 81 22.02 1.32 -9.34
C PRO A 81 21.10 0.07 -9.40
N ALA A 82 21.12 -0.70 -10.50
CA ALA A 82 20.35 -1.94 -10.67
C ALA A 82 20.70 -2.94 -9.57
N SER A 83 22.00 -3.12 -9.37
CA SER A 83 22.54 -4.07 -8.42
C SER A 83 22.25 -3.61 -6.98
N ALA A 84 22.34 -2.29 -6.74
CA ALA A 84 21.96 -1.69 -5.48
C ALA A 84 20.46 -1.90 -5.16
N ALA A 85 19.58 -1.74 -6.15
CA ALA A 85 18.15 -1.99 -6.03
C ALA A 85 17.84 -3.46 -5.75
N GLN A 86 18.56 -4.39 -6.40
CA GLN A 86 18.44 -5.83 -6.12
C GLN A 86 18.85 -6.18 -4.68
N ALA A 87 19.92 -5.59 -4.16
CA ALA A 87 20.33 -5.78 -2.78
C ALA A 87 19.25 -5.30 -1.79
N LEU A 88 18.63 -4.14 -2.03
CA LEU A 88 17.50 -3.64 -1.23
C LEU A 88 16.27 -4.54 -1.32
N ASN A 89 15.94 -5.03 -2.52
CA ASN A 89 14.84 -5.98 -2.74
C ASN A 89 15.03 -7.28 -1.94
N ARG A 90 16.27 -7.78 -1.88
CA ARG A 90 16.63 -8.94 -1.05
C ARG A 90 16.49 -8.62 0.44
N ALA A 91 16.97 -7.45 0.87
CA ALA A 91 16.88 -7.01 2.27
C ALA A 91 15.42 -6.91 2.73
N ALA A 92 14.58 -6.27 1.91
CA ALA A 92 13.16 -6.15 2.16
C ALA A 92 12.53 -7.53 2.34
N LYS A 93 12.72 -8.45 1.37
CA LYS A 93 12.16 -9.81 1.38
C LYS A 93 12.58 -10.63 2.61
N ILE A 94 13.79 -10.43 3.13
CA ILE A 94 14.28 -11.13 4.32
C ILE A 94 13.52 -10.67 5.57
N CYS A 95 13.13 -9.40 5.63
CA CYS A 95 12.52 -8.80 6.81
C CYS A 95 11.02 -8.54 6.71
N GLU A 96 10.35 -8.79 5.58
CA GLU A 96 8.89 -8.58 5.43
C GLU A 96 8.05 -9.24 6.55
N ALA A 97 8.43 -10.45 6.96
CA ALA A 97 7.69 -11.22 7.96
C ALA A 97 7.88 -10.73 9.40
N THR A 98 9.02 -10.10 9.70
CA THR A 98 9.39 -9.70 11.07
C THR A 98 9.36 -8.18 11.27
N LYS A 99 9.63 -7.42 10.20
CA LYS A 99 9.80 -5.96 10.16
C LYS A 99 9.20 -5.36 8.88
N ALA A 100 7.89 -5.52 8.72
CA ALA A 100 7.16 -5.05 7.55
C ALA A 100 7.37 -3.55 7.23
N GLU A 101 7.48 -2.68 8.24
CA GLU A 101 7.74 -1.24 8.02
C GLU A 101 9.10 -0.98 7.39
N THR A 102 10.15 -1.68 7.86
CA THR A 102 11.48 -1.60 7.26
C THR A 102 11.48 -2.14 5.85
N ALA A 103 10.76 -3.23 5.59
CA ALA A 103 10.63 -3.78 4.24
C ALA A 103 9.96 -2.80 3.27
N ILE A 104 8.94 -2.06 3.71
CA ILE A 104 8.28 -1.01 2.91
C ILE A 104 9.29 0.07 2.49
N ASP A 105 10.06 0.62 3.43
CA ASP A 105 11.09 1.62 3.13
C ASP A 105 12.12 1.11 2.10
N LEU A 106 12.58 -0.13 2.30
CA LEU A 106 13.55 -0.76 1.41
C LEU A 106 12.98 -0.98 -0.01
N TYR A 107 11.73 -1.40 -0.16
CA TYR A 107 11.08 -1.51 -1.47
C TYR A 107 10.90 -0.16 -2.17
N LEU A 108 10.50 0.88 -1.44
CA LEU A 108 10.34 2.21 -2.02
C LEU A 108 11.70 2.77 -2.49
N ARG A 109 12.75 2.58 -1.70
CA ARG A 109 14.12 2.94 -2.11
C ARG A 109 14.59 2.13 -3.33
N ALA A 110 14.28 0.84 -3.41
CA ALA A 110 14.59 0.02 -4.58
C ALA A 110 13.82 0.50 -5.83
N CYS A 111 12.57 0.92 -5.68
CA CYS A 111 11.79 1.53 -6.76
C CYS A 111 12.48 2.78 -7.32
N GLU A 112 12.92 3.71 -6.46
CA GLU A 112 13.58 4.93 -6.92
C GLU A 112 14.87 4.65 -7.71
N LEU A 113 15.65 3.66 -7.29
CA LEU A 113 16.83 3.22 -8.06
C LEU A 113 16.45 2.62 -9.41
N HIS A 114 15.39 1.80 -9.47
CA HIS A 114 14.90 1.24 -10.74
C HIS A 114 14.33 2.32 -11.67
N LYS A 115 13.71 3.37 -11.14
CA LYS A 115 13.25 4.52 -11.94
C LYS A 115 14.41 5.27 -12.58
N ILE A 116 15.52 5.47 -11.86
CA ILE A 116 16.73 6.13 -12.40
C ILE A 116 17.30 5.36 -13.61
N GLU A 117 17.21 4.03 -13.59
CA GLU A 117 17.68 3.18 -14.70
C GLU A 117 16.60 2.84 -15.74
N GLU A 118 15.45 3.52 -15.69
CA GLU A 118 14.33 3.31 -16.62
C GLU A 118 13.81 1.85 -16.63
N LYS A 119 13.99 1.13 -15.51
CA LYS A 119 13.49 -0.23 -15.28
C LYS A 119 12.07 -0.21 -14.73
N SER A 120 11.11 0.26 -15.55
CA SER A 120 9.74 0.51 -15.10
C SER A 120 8.99 -0.74 -14.59
N ASN A 121 9.24 -1.93 -15.17
CA ASN A 121 8.60 -3.16 -14.69
C ASN A 121 9.05 -3.51 -13.26
N GLU A 122 10.35 -3.42 -13.01
CA GLU A 122 10.97 -3.70 -11.71
C GLU A 122 10.57 -2.64 -10.67
N ALA A 123 10.49 -1.37 -11.07
CA ALA A 123 9.98 -0.29 -10.21
C ALA A 123 8.54 -0.54 -9.76
N VAL A 124 7.64 -0.88 -10.70
CA VAL A 124 6.24 -1.23 -10.40
C VAL A 124 6.14 -2.43 -9.46
N GLU A 125 6.96 -3.46 -9.66
CA GLU A 125 6.96 -4.62 -8.77
C GLU A 125 7.33 -4.23 -7.33
N CYS A 126 8.32 -3.36 -7.14
CA CYS A 126 8.72 -2.86 -5.84
C CYS A 126 7.60 -2.05 -5.16
N VAL A 127 7.01 -1.09 -5.87
CA VAL A 127 5.90 -0.27 -5.36
C VAL A 127 4.69 -1.14 -5.01
N GLY A 128 4.37 -2.13 -5.85
CA GLY A 128 3.27 -3.06 -5.59
C GLY A 128 3.48 -3.89 -4.32
N LYS A 129 4.71 -4.32 -4.02
CA LYS A 129 5.03 -5.01 -2.76
C LYS A 129 4.88 -4.08 -1.55
N ALA A 130 5.39 -2.85 -1.65
CA ALA A 130 5.24 -1.84 -0.61
C ALA A 130 3.76 -1.55 -0.30
N ALA A 131 2.94 -1.35 -1.35
CA ALA A 131 1.51 -1.09 -1.21
C ALA A 131 0.78 -2.24 -0.49
N ARG A 132 1.05 -3.49 -0.88
CA ARG A 132 0.45 -4.67 -0.23
C ARG A 132 0.82 -4.78 1.25
N LEU A 133 2.07 -4.47 1.62
CA LEU A 133 2.48 -4.45 3.02
C LEU A 133 1.78 -3.33 3.80
N GLN A 134 1.64 -2.14 3.21
CA GLN A 134 0.93 -1.03 3.85
C GLN A 134 -0.56 -1.37 4.08
N LEU A 135 -1.22 -2.05 3.14
CA LEU A 135 -2.60 -2.55 3.32
C LEU A 135 -2.69 -3.52 4.50
N LYS A 136 -1.78 -4.49 4.59
CA LYS A 136 -1.72 -5.45 5.72
C LYS A 136 -1.53 -4.75 7.07
N LEU A 137 -0.73 -3.68 7.09
CA LEU A 137 -0.49 -2.85 8.27
C LEU A 137 -1.59 -1.81 8.52
N LYS A 138 -2.63 -1.76 7.68
CA LYS A 138 -3.72 -0.77 7.75
C LYS A 138 -3.24 0.68 7.68
N LYS A 139 -2.09 0.94 7.04
CA LYS A 139 -1.55 2.29 6.79
C LYS A 139 -2.21 2.92 5.57
N TYR A 140 -3.51 3.16 5.66
CA TYR A 140 -4.36 3.58 4.53
C TYR A 140 -3.96 4.92 3.92
N THR A 141 -3.50 5.88 4.70
CA THR A 141 -3.02 7.17 4.18
C THR A 141 -1.76 7.00 3.34
N ASN A 142 -0.84 6.13 3.77
CA ASN A 142 0.43 5.90 3.09
C ASN A 142 0.22 5.10 1.80
N VAL A 143 -0.68 4.10 1.83
CA VAL A 143 -0.93 3.27 0.65
C VAL A 143 -1.53 4.06 -0.51
N LEU A 144 -2.37 5.06 -0.25
CA LEU A 144 -2.93 5.91 -1.30
C LEU A 144 -1.83 6.63 -2.10
N GLY A 145 -0.83 7.19 -1.40
CA GLY A 145 0.34 7.80 -2.07
C GLY A 145 1.18 6.78 -2.85
N THR A 146 1.39 5.58 -2.28
CA THR A 146 2.13 4.51 -2.97
C THR A 146 1.38 3.95 -4.18
N MET A 147 0.05 3.84 -4.13
CA MET A 147 -0.78 3.41 -5.25
C MET A 147 -0.88 4.48 -6.34
N GLN A 148 -0.91 5.76 -5.98
CA GLN A 148 -0.81 6.86 -6.95
C GLN A 148 0.51 6.78 -7.74
N GLN A 149 1.63 6.59 -7.05
CA GLN A 149 2.92 6.34 -7.72
C GLN A 149 2.87 5.10 -8.63
N GLN A 150 2.15 4.05 -8.23
CA GLN A 150 1.95 2.86 -9.05
C GLN A 150 1.15 3.16 -10.33
N CYS A 151 0.10 3.99 -10.24
CA CYS A 151 -0.68 4.46 -11.38
C CYS A 151 0.19 5.23 -12.38
N GLU A 152 1.01 6.16 -11.91
CA GLU A 152 1.94 6.93 -12.76
C GLU A 152 2.90 6.02 -13.52
N LEU A 153 3.46 5.01 -12.84
CA LEU A 153 4.33 4.04 -13.49
C LEU A 153 3.57 3.19 -14.52
N TYR A 154 2.38 2.68 -14.22
CA TYR A 154 1.57 1.95 -15.20
C TYR A 154 1.15 2.81 -16.39
N GLN A 155 0.82 4.08 -16.16
CA GLN A 155 0.49 5.04 -17.21
C GLN A 155 1.69 5.27 -18.14
N SER A 156 2.89 5.46 -17.59
CA SER A 156 4.11 5.62 -18.40
C SER A 156 4.42 4.40 -19.28
N MET A 157 3.87 3.24 -18.94
CA MET A 157 3.97 1.99 -19.68
C MET A 157 2.75 1.69 -20.55
N GLU A 158 1.78 2.61 -20.62
CA GLU A 158 0.50 2.47 -21.31
C GLU A 158 -0.33 1.24 -20.86
N LYS A 159 -0.12 0.78 -19.62
CA LYS A 159 -0.82 -0.37 -19.02
C LYS A 159 -2.12 0.08 -18.33
N PHE A 160 -3.02 0.71 -19.09
CA PHE A 160 -4.27 1.27 -18.56
C PHE A 160 -5.16 0.30 -17.77
N PRO A 161 -5.33 -0.98 -18.15
CA PRO A 161 -6.09 -1.93 -17.32
C PRO A 161 -5.51 -2.08 -15.91
N SER A 162 -4.19 -1.95 -15.74
CA SER A 162 -3.56 -1.98 -14.41
C SER A 162 -3.78 -0.68 -13.63
N VAL A 163 -3.83 0.46 -14.32
CA VAL A 163 -4.23 1.75 -13.72
C VAL A 163 -5.65 1.64 -13.17
N PHE A 164 -6.60 1.13 -13.95
CA PHE A 164 -8.01 1.06 -13.54
C PHE A 164 -8.19 0.17 -12.31
N ARG A 165 -7.46 -0.95 -12.24
CA ARG A 165 -7.43 -1.82 -11.05
C ARG A 165 -6.86 -1.13 -9.82
N ALA A 166 -5.83 -0.30 -9.99
CA ALA A 166 -5.28 0.49 -8.89
C ALA A 166 -6.27 1.58 -8.43
N ILE A 167 -6.98 2.24 -9.34
CA ILE A 167 -8.03 3.22 -9.01
C ILE A 167 -9.16 2.57 -8.18
N ILE A 168 -9.64 1.39 -8.57
CA ILE A 168 -10.64 0.65 -7.76
C ILE A 168 -10.14 0.45 -6.33
N ALA A 169 -8.89 0.02 -6.18
CA ALA A 169 -8.32 -0.20 -4.87
C ALA A 169 -8.21 1.10 -4.06
N MET A 170 -7.80 2.21 -4.68
CA MET A 170 -7.76 3.53 -4.03
C MET A 170 -9.15 4.00 -3.59
N VAL A 171 -10.18 3.86 -4.43
CA VAL A 171 -11.56 4.17 -4.08
C VAL A 171 -12.02 3.36 -2.86
N ILE A 172 -11.77 2.05 -2.83
CA ILE A 172 -12.10 1.21 -1.67
C ILE A 172 -11.38 1.69 -0.40
N VAL A 173 -10.11 2.10 -0.50
CA VAL A 173 -9.35 2.65 0.63
C VAL A 173 -9.94 3.98 1.11
N TYR A 174 -10.29 4.90 0.21
CA TYR A 174 -10.97 6.16 0.58
C TYR A 174 -12.32 5.92 1.26
N LEU A 175 -13.14 5.01 0.73
CA LEU A 175 -14.40 4.62 1.34
C LEU A 175 -14.19 3.99 2.73
N LYS A 176 -13.12 3.21 2.92
CA LYS A 176 -12.78 2.67 4.24
C LYS A 176 -12.41 3.75 5.25
N LEU A 177 -11.79 4.83 4.80
CA LEU A 177 -11.49 6.01 5.60
C LEU A 177 -12.73 6.89 5.89
N GLY A 178 -13.86 6.60 5.25
CA GLY A 178 -15.08 7.41 5.33
C GLY A 178 -14.99 8.71 4.52
N ASP A 179 -13.96 8.86 3.68
CA ASP A 179 -13.75 10.04 2.85
C ASP A 179 -14.36 9.83 1.46
N LYS A 180 -15.68 10.00 1.40
CA LYS A 180 -16.42 9.88 0.15
C LYS A 180 -16.00 10.93 -0.88
N VAL A 181 -15.72 12.16 -0.44
CA VAL A 181 -15.33 13.26 -1.33
C VAL A 181 -14.01 12.93 -2.03
N ALA A 182 -13.03 12.38 -1.31
CA ALA A 182 -11.79 11.93 -1.93
C ALA A 182 -11.99 10.74 -2.87
N ALA A 183 -12.92 9.81 -2.56
CA ALA A 183 -13.28 8.71 -3.44
C ALA A 183 -13.90 9.21 -4.77
N ASP A 184 -14.85 10.14 -4.70
CA ASP A 184 -15.49 10.77 -5.88
C ASP A 184 -14.47 11.54 -6.72
N ASN A 185 -13.55 12.27 -6.07
CA ASN A 185 -12.48 12.97 -6.78
C ASN A 185 -11.51 11.99 -7.45
N CYS A 186 -11.18 10.88 -6.80
CA CYS A 186 -10.33 9.83 -7.38
C CYS A 186 -10.98 9.22 -8.64
N PHE A 187 -12.30 8.97 -8.61
CA PHE A 187 -13.05 8.51 -9.76
C PHE A 187 -13.07 9.55 -10.88
N ARG A 188 -13.36 10.82 -10.57
CA ARG A 188 -13.37 11.91 -11.55
C ARG A 188 -12.02 12.13 -12.21
N SER A 189 -10.92 12.07 -11.47
CA SER A 189 -9.58 12.15 -12.07
C SER A 189 -9.30 10.93 -12.96
N ALA A 190 -9.89 9.77 -12.68
CA ALA A 190 -9.69 8.58 -13.48
C ALA A 190 -10.39 8.62 -14.86
N THR A 191 -11.44 9.43 -15.03
CA THR A 191 -12.10 9.63 -16.35
C THR A 191 -11.18 10.30 -17.37
N GLU A 192 -10.07 10.92 -16.93
CA GLU A 192 -9.06 11.46 -17.83
C GLU A 192 -8.19 10.37 -18.48
N TYR A 193 -8.19 9.14 -17.94
CA TYR A 193 -7.44 8.04 -18.54
C TYR A 193 -8.15 7.47 -19.78
N PRO A 194 -7.40 7.25 -20.89
CA PRO A 194 -7.95 6.69 -22.11
C PRO A 194 -8.71 5.37 -21.90
N GLY A 195 -10.00 5.37 -22.26
CA GLY A 195 -10.86 4.18 -22.22
C GLY A 195 -11.48 3.87 -20.85
N PHE A 196 -11.23 4.68 -19.82
CA PHE A 196 -11.80 4.45 -18.48
C PHE A 196 -13.33 4.56 -18.48
N ASP A 197 -13.91 5.55 -19.13
CA ASP A 197 -15.36 5.79 -19.16
C ASP A 197 -16.16 4.63 -19.78
N THR A 198 -15.52 3.87 -20.68
CA THR A 198 -16.12 2.69 -21.32
C THR A 198 -15.73 1.37 -20.67
N SER A 199 -14.93 1.41 -19.60
CA SER A 199 -14.41 0.21 -18.93
C SER A 199 -15.42 -0.36 -17.93
N GLU A 200 -15.34 -1.68 -17.72
CA GLU A 200 -16.13 -2.34 -16.66
C GLU A 200 -15.72 -1.81 -15.27
N GLU A 201 -14.44 -1.47 -15.09
CA GLU A 201 -13.92 -0.84 -13.87
C GLU A 201 -14.57 0.52 -13.58
N GLY A 202 -14.68 1.38 -14.59
CA GLY A 202 -15.31 2.70 -14.47
C GLY A 202 -16.78 2.58 -14.08
N ALA A 203 -17.54 1.77 -14.83
CA ALA A 203 -18.96 1.51 -14.53
C ALA A 203 -19.16 0.89 -13.13
N LEU A 204 -18.23 0.02 -12.68
CA LEU A 204 -18.31 -0.56 -11.34
C LEU A 204 -18.09 0.48 -10.24
N ILE A 205 -17.12 1.39 -10.41
CA ILE A 205 -16.86 2.47 -9.45
C ILE A 205 -18.04 3.42 -9.38
N GLU A 206 -18.58 3.84 -10.52
CA GLU A 206 -19.75 4.71 -10.62
C GLU A 206 -20.95 4.12 -9.87
N ASN A 207 -21.36 2.89 -10.21
CA ASN A 207 -22.46 2.19 -9.54
C ASN A 207 -22.22 2.04 -8.03
N LEU A 208 -20.96 1.81 -7.61
CA LEU A 208 -20.62 1.71 -6.18
C LEU A 208 -20.82 3.06 -5.48
N LEU A 209 -20.30 4.15 -6.04
CA LEU A 209 -20.40 5.49 -5.45
C LEU A 209 -21.85 6.00 -5.44
N ASP A 210 -22.60 5.79 -6.51
CA ASP A 210 -24.01 6.16 -6.62
C ASP A 210 -24.87 5.40 -5.61
N SER A 211 -24.66 4.09 -5.45
CA SER A 211 -25.37 3.29 -4.44
C SER A 211 -25.17 3.84 -3.02
N ILE A 212 -23.98 4.39 -2.72
CA ILE A 212 -23.69 5.03 -1.43
C ILE A 212 -24.39 6.40 -1.33
N THR A 213 -24.49 7.16 -2.42
CA THR A 213 -25.23 8.43 -2.48
C THR A 213 -26.73 8.23 -2.25
N GLU A 214 -27.30 7.23 -2.91
CA GLU A 214 -28.74 7.00 -2.97
C GLU A 214 -29.27 6.15 -1.81
N GLY A 215 -28.38 5.51 -1.05
CA GLY A 215 -28.80 4.59 0.02
C GLY A 215 -29.15 3.18 -0.47
N ASP A 216 -28.82 2.84 -1.71
CA ASP A 216 -29.12 1.54 -2.31
C ASP A 216 -28.16 0.45 -1.80
N SER A 217 -28.59 -0.22 -0.73
CA SER A 217 -27.85 -1.36 -0.15
C SER A 217 -27.75 -2.57 -1.08
N GLU A 218 -28.68 -2.78 -2.01
CA GLU A 218 -28.67 -3.94 -2.90
C GLU A 218 -27.59 -3.79 -3.97
N THR A 219 -27.56 -2.65 -4.65
CA THR A 219 -26.53 -2.35 -5.66
C THR A 219 -25.15 -2.28 -5.02
N PHE A 220 -25.03 -1.66 -3.85
CA PHE A 220 -23.79 -1.66 -3.09
C PHE A 220 -23.25 -3.08 -2.87
N GLN A 221 -24.07 -4.01 -2.38
CA GLN A 221 -23.66 -5.39 -2.14
C GLN A 221 -23.29 -6.14 -3.43
N LYS A 222 -23.98 -5.87 -4.55
CA LYS A 222 -23.62 -6.41 -5.86
C LYS A 222 -22.22 -5.92 -6.29
N CYS A 223 -21.95 -4.63 -6.15
CA CYS A 223 -20.65 -4.05 -6.48
C CYS A 223 -19.52 -4.65 -5.64
N ILE A 224 -19.66 -4.72 -4.32
CA ILE A 224 -18.64 -5.28 -3.41
C ILE A 224 -18.32 -6.76 -3.70
N ARG A 225 -19.30 -7.52 -4.22
CA ARG A 225 -19.14 -8.93 -4.59
C ARG A 225 -18.71 -9.12 -6.05
N ASN A 226 -18.48 -8.05 -6.80
CA ASN A 226 -18.07 -8.14 -8.19
C ASN A 226 -16.66 -8.78 -8.31
N PRO A 227 -16.45 -9.72 -9.26
CA PRO A 227 -15.14 -10.35 -9.50
C PRO A 227 -13.97 -9.38 -9.70
N ILE A 228 -14.22 -8.19 -10.26
CA ILE A 228 -13.20 -7.16 -10.45
C ILE A 228 -12.59 -6.72 -9.11
N ILE A 229 -13.41 -6.57 -8.06
CA ILE A 229 -12.96 -6.24 -6.70
C ILE A 229 -12.39 -7.47 -6.01
N LEU A 230 -13.09 -8.61 -6.09
CA LEU A 230 -12.71 -9.83 -5.37
C LEU A 230 -11.37 -10.41 -5.85
N HIS A 231 -11.03 -10.26 -7.13
CA HIS A 231 -9.78 -10.76 -7.71
C HIS A 231 -8.69 -9.67 -7.84
N ASN A 232 -8.84 -8.52 -7.18
CA ASN A 232 -7.84 -7.44 -7.21
C ASN A 232 -6.62 -7.80 -6.34
N ASP A 233 -6.59 -7.36 -5.09
CA ASP A 233 -5.65 -7.84 -4.06
C ASP A 233 -6.46 -8.39 -2.89
N ASN A 234 -5.94 -9.43 -2.25
CA ASN A 234 -6.63 -10.10 -1.14
C ASN A 234 -6.97 -9.13 0.00
N GLU A 235 -6.12 -8.16 0.29
CA GLU A 235 -6.40 -7.15 1.32
C GLU A 235 -7.46 -6.16 0.85
N ILE A 236 -7.48 -5.78 -0.42
CA ILE A 236 -8.54 -4.93 -0.99
C ILE A 236 -9.90 -5.65 -0.97
N ALA A 237 -9.94 -6.93 -1.34
CA ALA A 237 -11.17 -7.72 -1.29
C ALA A 237 -11.68 -7.91 0.15
N LYS A 238 -10.80 -7.97 1.15
CA LYS A 238 -11.20 -7.96 2.57
C LYS A 238 -11.72 -6.58 2.97
N LEU A 239 -11.04 -5.51 2.60
CA LEU A 239 -11.45 -4.14 2.92
C LEU A 239 -12.83 -3.81 2.34
N ALA A 240 -13.08 -4.20 1.09
CA ALA A 240 -14.37 -4.02 0.43
C ALA A 240 -15.50 -4.72 1.20
N ARG A 241 -15.27 -5.96 1.66
CA ARG A 241 -16.24 -6.71 2.48
C ARG A 241 -16.48 -6.10 3.86
N ASP A 242 -15.49 -5.41 4.41
CA ASP A 242 -15.58 -4.71 5.70
C ASP A 242 -16.25 -3.34 5.58
N LEU A 243 -16.60 -2.87 4.37
CA LEU A 243 -17.37 -1.63 4.18
C LEU A 243 -18.82 -1.84 4.64
N ARG A 244 -19.38 -0.83 5.31
CA ARG A 244 -20.77 -0.88 5.75
C ARG A 244 -21.70 -0.52 4.59
N PRO A 245 -22.82 -1.23 4.40
CA PRO A 245 -23.85 -0.81 3.46
C PRO A 245 -24.35 0.60 3.80
N PRO A 246 -24.75 1.39 2.80
CA PRO A 246 -25.34 2.70 3.04
C PRO A 246 -26.69 2.51 3.76
N THR A 247 -26.84 3.14 4.91
CA THR A 247 -28.08 3.09 5.68
C THR A 247 -29.15 3.93 4.98
N VAL A 248 -30.27 3.30 4.64
CA VAL A 248 -31.49 4.02 4.27
C VAL A 248 -31.91 4.85 5.48
N VAL A 249 -31.80 6.18 5.38
CA VAL A 249 -32.47 7.07 6.33
C VAL A 249 -33.96 7.00 6.00
N LEU A 250 -34.69 6.11 6.66
CA LEU A 250 -36.15 6.15 6.63
C LEU A 250 -36.56 7.48 7.28
N PRO A 251 -37.39 8.31 6.63
CA PRO A 251 -37.98 9.45 7.31
C PRO A 251 -38.78 8.93 8.51
N ASP A 252 -38.55 9.50 9.69
CA ASP A 252 -39.20 9.11 10.94
C ASP A 252 -40.72 9.05 10.76
N SER A 253 -41.26 7.84 10.61
CA SER A 253 -42.68 7.55 10.66
C SER A 253 -43.14 7.46 12.11
N ASN A 254 -42.97 8.56 12.85
CA ASN A 254 -43.59 8.77 14.15
C ASN A 254 -44.04 10.23 14.31
N ALA A 255 -44.91 10.67 13.38
CA ALA A 255 -45.92 11.68 13.67
C ALA A 255 -47.27 10.96 13.72
N SER A 256 -47.60 10.47 14.90
CA SER A 256 -48.89 9.89 15.26
C SER A 256 -50.04 10.84 14.91
N SER A 257 -50.85 10.49 13.93
CA SER A 257 -52.21 11.01 13.75
C SER A 257 -53.21 10.04 14.37
N THR A 258 -53.56 10.28 15.63
CA THR A 258 -54.87 9.93 16.20
C THR A 258 -55.16 11.08 17.17
N GLY A 259 -56.18 11.92 17.00
CA GLY A 259 -57.55 11.60 16.62
C GLY A 259 -58.40 11.95 17.86
N ASN A 260 -58.57 13.24 18.13
CA ASN A 260 -59.38 13.73 19.24
C ASN A 260 -60.86 13.41 18.93
N ALA A 261 -61.40 12.36 19.53
CA ALA A 261 -62.83 12.06 19.54
C ALA A 261 -63.44 12.62 20.82
N LEU A 262 -64.51 13.41 20.65
CA LEU A 262 -65.33 13.98 21.71
C LEU A 262 -66.03 12.86 22.51
N GLU A 263 -66.01 12.95 23.84
CA GLU A 263 -66.85 12.15 24.73
C GLU A 263 -68.26 12.77 24.82
N PRO A 264 -69.34 11.97 24.85
CA PRO A 264 -70.66 12.42 25.26
C PRO A 264 -70.81 12.29 26.78
N ASP A 265 -71.21 13.38 27.42
CA ASP A 265 -71.52 13.46 28.84
C ASP A 265 -73.03 13.20 29.01
N ASP A 266 -73.38 12.00 29.45
CA ASP A 266 -74.76 11.67 29.84
C ASP A 266 -74.73 10.51 30.85
N ASN A 267 -74.82 10.83 32.13
CA ASN A 267 -75.29 9.92 33.18
C ASN A 267 -75.90 10.76 34.31
N ASN A 268 -77.21 11.00 34.18
CA ASN A 268 -78.10 11.11 35.32
C ASN A 268 -78.12 9.77 36.05
N ASP A 269 -77.83 9.78 37.35
CA ASP A 269 -78.47 8.86 38.27
C ASP A 269 -78.77 9.61 39.57
N ASP A 270 -80.06 9.66 39.85
CA ASP A 270 -80.69 10.15 41.07
C ASP A 270 -80.23 9.32 42.28
N ASP A 271 -79.80 9.99 43.35
CA ASP A 271 -79.99 9.42 44.69
C ASP A 271 -80.51 10.48 45.67
N VAL A 272 -81.49 10.01 46.42
CA VAL A 272 -82.48 10.74 47.19
C VAL A 272 -82.04 10.77 48.65
N GLY A 273 -82.20 11.93 49.29
CA GLY A 273 -82.72 11.95 50.67
C GLY A 273 -81.75 12.36 51.79
N ASP A 274 -82.04 13.56 52.31
CA ASP A 274 -82.12 13.90 53.74
C ASP A 274 -80.95 13.61 54.69
N ALA A 275 -80.39 14.69 55.25
CA ALA A 275 -80.64 15.00 56.67
C ALA A 275 -80.19 16.43 57.04
N LEU A 276 -81.13 17.13 57.66
CA LEU A 276 -81.07 18.41 58.35
C LEU A 276 -79.93 18.50 59.40
N ASN A 277 -79.17 19.60 59.39
CA ASN A 277 -79.21 20.68 60.41
C ASN A 277 -78.20 21.79 60.08
#